data_AF-A0A7X5UDJ9-F1
#
_entry.id   AF-A0A7X5UDJ9-F1
#
_cell.length_a   1.000
_cell.length_b   1.000
_cell.length_c   1.000
_cell.angle_alpha   90.00
_cell.angle_beta   90.00
_cell.angle_gamma   90.00
#
_symmetry.space_group_name_H-M   'P 1'
#
loop_
_entity.id
_entity.type
_entity.pdbx_description
1 polymer ?
#
loop_
_entity_poly.entity_id
_entity_poly.type
_entity_poly.pdbx_seq_one_letter_code
_entity_poly.pdbx_strand_id
1 'polypeptide(L)'
;MKPHDILPDDTNSVVLDGVTVRKGTVGAFIVNARALADEGSDTAARAAALEDALALVPAMERLGVFDVFRISDESLAAAVAAVRDR
;
A
#
# COMPACT_ATOMS: atom_id res chain seq x y z
N MET A 1 -8.97 11.21 -15.64
CA MET A 1 -7.58 10.70 -15.69
C MET A 1 -7.55 9.31 -16.28
N LYS A 2 -6.56 9.05 -17.12
CA LYS A 2 -6.10 7.74 -17.58
C LYS A 2 -4.93 7.29 -16.70
N PRO A 3 -4.62 5.97 -16.63
CA PRO A 3 -3.49 5.48 -15.84
C PRO A 3 -2.15 6.17 -16.18
N HIS A 4 -1.87 6.39 -17.47
CA HIS A 4 -0.65 7.06 -17.93
C HIS A 4 -0.59 8.56 -17.60
N ASP A 5 -1.71 9.19 -17.23
CA ASP A 5 -1.70 10.59 -16.76
C ASP A 5 -1.11 10.69 -15.35
N ILE A 6 -1.16 9.61 -14.57
CA ILE A 6 -0.62 9.52 -13.20
C ILE A 6 0.79 8.94 -13.23
N LEU A 7 0.97 7.85 -13.99
CA LEU A 7 2.25 7.17 -14.13
C LEU A 7 2.51 6.85 -15.61
N PRO A 8 3.31 7.66 -16.30
CA PRO A 8 3.64 7.44 -17.71
C PRO A 8 4.19 6.05 -17.99
N ASP A 9 3.87 5.50 -19.17
CA ASP A 9 4.18 4.11 -19.52
C ASP A 9 5.68 3.79 -19.56
N ASP A 10 6.51 4.79 -19.86
CA ASP A 10 7.97 4.71 -19.91
C ASP A 10 8.64 4.98 -18.55
N THR A 11 7.86 5.18 -17.48
CA THR A 11 8.36 5.42 -16.13
C THR A 11 7.92 4.34 -15.14
N ASN A 12 8.84 3.95 -14.25
CA ASN A 12 8.56 2.98 -13.19
C ASN A 12 8.14 3.65 -11.87
N SER A 13 8.36 4.95 -11.75
CA SER A 13 8.05 5.74 -10.58
C SER A 13 7.90 7.22 -10.91
N VAL A 14 7.15 7.92 -10.08
CA VAL A 14 7.03 9.38 -10.07
C VAL A 14 7.28 9.90 -8.66
N VAL A 15 7.54 11.19 -8.53
CA VAL A 15 7.62 11.86 -7.23
C VAL A 15 6.34 12.68 -7.04
N LEU A 16 5.54 12.35 -6.03
CA LEU A 16 4.34 13.09 -5.63
C LEU A 16 4.59 13.71 -4.26
N ASP A 17 4.59 15.04 -4.17
CA ASP A 17 4.85 15.79 -2.92
C ASP A 17 6.10 15.31 -2.15
N GLY A 18 7.18 15.00 -2.86
CA GLY A 18 8.44 14.51 -2.29
C GLY A 18 8.48 13.01 -1.96
N VAL A 19 7.39 12.27 -2.19
CA VAL A 19 7.33 10.81 -2.03
C VAL A 19 7.48 10.12 -3.37
N THR A 20 8.46 9.21 -3.45
CA THR A 20 8.63 8.35 -4.62
C THR A 20 7.55 7.27 -4.63
N VAL A 21 6.68 7.29 -5.63
CA VAL A 21 5.62 6.29 -5.83
C VAL A 21 5.98 5.39 -7.00
N ARG A 22 5.97 4.07 -6.81
CA ARG A 22 6.26 3.08 -7.86
C ARG A 22 4.97 2.56 -8.50
N LYS A 23 5.02 2.17 -9.78
CA LYS A 23 3.86 1.59 -10.50
C LYS A 23 3.25 0.38 -9.79
N GLY A 24 4.10 -0.41 -9.14
CA GLY A 24 3.70 -1.59 -8.38
C GLY A 24 3.18 -1.32 -6.97
N THR A 25 3.21 -0.08 -6.46
CA THR A 25 2.89 0.23 -5.06
C THR A 25 1.51 -0.27 -4.65
N VAL A 26 0.46 0.07 -5.40
CA VAL A 26 -0.92 -0.33 -5.08
C VAL A 26 -1.08 -1.86 -5.19
N GLY A 27 -0.50 -2.47 -6.23
CA GLY A 27 -0.56 -3.92 -6.43
C GLY A 27 0.15 -4.69 -5.32
N ALA A 28 1.34 -4.26 -4.92
CA ALA A 28 2.10 -4.85 -3.82
C ALA A 28 1.34 -4.73 -2.49
N PHE A 29 0.75 -3.56 -2.21
CA PHE A 29 -0.08 -3.38 -1.02
C PHE A 29 -1.26 -4.35 -0.98
N ILE A 30 -1.96 -4.54 -2.11
CA ILE A 30 -3.09 -5.48 -2.20
C ILE A 30 -2.63 -6.93 -1.97
N VAL A 31 -1.48 -7.33 -2.53
CA VAL A 31 -0.93 -8.67 -2.34
C VAL A 31 -0.60 -8.92 -0.86
N ASN A 32 0.08 -7.98 -0.21
CA ASN A 32 0.41 -8.07 1.20
C ASN A 32 -0.84 -8.10 2.09
N ALA A 33 -1.82 -7.23 1.80
CA ALA A 33 -3.09 -7.22 2.53
C ALA A 33 -3.83 -8.55 2.44
N ARG A 34 -3.81 -9.21 1.26
CA ARG A 34 -4.42 -10.54 1.08
C ARG A 34 -3.67 -11.62 1.84
N ALA A 35 -2.33 -11.57 1.87
CA ALA A 35 -1.53 -12.52 2.65
C ALA A 35 -1.78 -12.40 4.16
N LEU A 36 -2.08 -11.19 4.65
CA LEU A 36 -2.44 -10.96 6.05
C LEU A 36 -3.83 -11.49 6.41
N ALA A 37 -4.78 -11.45 5.47
CA ALA A 37 -6.14 -11.96 5.64
C ALA A 37 -6.23 -13.49 5.48
N ASP A 38 -5.20 -14.13 4.92
CA ASP A 38 -5.15 -15.58 4.74
C ASP A 38 -4.70 -16.28 6.03
N GLU A 39 -5.62 -17.04 6.65
CA GLU A 39 -5.37 -17.82 7.85
C GLU A 39 -4.37 -18.97 7.63
N GLY A 40 -4.18 -19.40 6.37
CA GLY A 40 -3.23 -20.46 6.00
C GLY A 40 -1.78 -19.98 5.83
N SER A 41 -1.55 -18.67 5.86
CA SER A 41 -0.20 -18.10 5.69
C SER A 41 0.67 -18.29 6.93
N ASP A 42 1.92 -18.72 6.72
CA ASP A 42 2.90 -18.88 7.80
C ASP A 42 3.16 -17.56 8.55
N THR A 43 3.48 -17.67 9.84
CA THR A 43 3.66 -16.51 10.74
C THR A 43 4.77 -15.58 10.26
N ALA A 44 5.88 -16.12 9.74
CA ALA A 44 6.97 -15.29 9.23
C ALA A 44 6.57 -14.56 7.94
N ALA A 45 5.83 -15.23 7.05
CA ALA A 45 5.31 -14.63 5.83
C ALA A 45 4.32 -13.49 6.14
N ARG A 46 3.45 -13.67 7.13
CA ARG A 46 2.52 -12.62 7.58
C ARG A 46 3.26 -11.42 8.19
N ALA A 47 4.31 -11.66 8.97
CA ALA A 47 5.12 -10.57 9.51
C ALA A 47 5.81 -9.74 8.41
N ALA A 48 6.41 -10.40 7.42
CA ALA A 48 7.01 -9.73 6.26
C ALA A 48 5.97 -8.95 5.44
N ALA A 49 4.81 -9.55 5.17
CA ALA A 49 3.72 -8.88 4.47
C ALA A 49 3.22 -7.63 5.23
N LEU A 50 3.15 -7.68 6.56
CA LEU A 50 2.79 -6.51 7.37
C LEU A 50 3.82 -5.40 7.22
N GLU A 51 5.10 -5.71 7.39
CA GLU A 51 6.19 -4.74 7.26
C GLU A 51 6.16 -4.07 5.88
N ASP A 52 6.08 -4.88 4.81
CA ASP A 52 6.02 -4.39 3.44
C ASP A 52 4.74 -3.56 3.17
N ALA A 53 3.59 -3.96 3.72
CA ALA A 53 2.36 -3.17 3.60
C ALA A 53 2.49 -1.80 4.28
N LEU A 54 3.06 -1.76 5.48
CA LEU A 54 3.25 -0.51 6.24
C LEU A 54 4.26 0.42 5.56
N ALA A 55 5.33 -0.13 4.96
CA ALA A 55 6.31 0.66 4.20
C ALA A 55 5.70 1.38 2.99
N LEU A 56 4.58 0.88 2.44
CA LEU A 56 3.89 1.47 1.29
C LEU A 56 2.85 2.53 1.69
N VAL A 57 2.51 2.68 2.97
CA VAL A 57 1.47 3.60 3.46
C VAL A 57 1.68 5.04 2.98
N PRO A 58 2.89 5.64 3.09
CA PRO A 58 3.08 7.03 2.65
C PRO A 58 2.79 7.23 1.15
N ALA A 59 3.15 6.26 0.32
CA ALA A 59 2.88 6.32 -1.12
C ALA A 59 1.37 6.14 -1.42
N MET A 60 0.69 5.28 -0.68
CA MET A 60 -0.76 5.08 -0.78
C MET A 60 -1.54 6.33 -0.34
N GLU A 61 -1.05 7.06 0.67
CA GLU A 61 -1.61 8.36 1.07
C GLU A 61 -1.45 9.42 -0.01
N ARG A 62 -0.26 9.53 -0.64
CA ARG A 62 -0.06 10.50 -1.75
C ARG A 62 -0.89 10.20 -2.98
N LEU A 63 -1.25 8.93 -3.19
CA LEU A 63 -2.19 8.54 -4.23
C LEU A 63 -3.66 8.78 -3.86
N GLY A 64 -3.95 9.21 -2.62
CA GLY A 64 -5.32 9.42 -2.13
C GLY A 64 -6.13 8.13 -1.99
N VAL A 65 -5.46 6.97 -1.88
CA VAL A 65 -6.16 5.66 -1.87
C VAL A 65 -7.07 5.57 -0.65
N PHE A 66 -6.59 6.02 0.51
CA PHE A 66 -7.35 5.97 1.77
C PHE A 66 -8.46 7.03 1.88
N ASP A 67 -8.53 7.98 0.94
CA ASP A 67 -9.62 8.95 0.88
C ASP A 67 -10.87 8.36 0.19
N VAL A 68 -10.68 7.29 -0.59
CA VAL A 68 -11.73 6.65 -1.39
C VAL A 68 -12.02 5.23 -0.92
N PHE A 69 -11.01 4.49 -0.49
CA PHE A 69 -11.11 3.09 -0.12
C PHE A 69 -10.78 2.86 1.35
N ARG A 70 -11.48 1.90 1.97
CA ARG A 70 -11.21 1.41 3.32
C ARG A 70 -10.57 0.03 3.26
N ILE A 71 -9.60 -0.22 4.13
CA ILE A 71 -9.02 -1.55 4.33
C ILE A 71 -10.07 -2.45 4.99
N SER A 72 -10.29 -3.64 4.42
CA SER A 72 -11.29 -4.59 4.91
C SER A 72 -10.82 -5.40 6.12
N ASP A 73 -9.53 -5.70 6.20
CA ASP A 73 -8.94 -6.40 7.34
C ASP A 73 -8.73 -5.43 8.51
N GLU A 74 -9.35 -5.73 9.66
CA GLU A 74 -9.37 -4.83 10.82
C GLU A 74 -7.98 -4.65 11.45
N SER A 75 -7.17 -5.72 11.47
CA SER A 75 -5.83 -5.67 12.07
C SER A 75 -4.89 -4.80 11.23
N LEU A 76 -4.93 -4.96 9.92
CA LEU A 76 -4.19 -4.11 8.99
C LEU A 76 -4.71 -2.67 9.02
N ALA A 77 -6.03 -2.46 9.09
CA ALA A 77 -6.60 -1.12 9.20
C ALA A 77 -6.09 -0.38 10.43
N ALA A 78 -6.07 -1.03 11.59
CA ALA A 78 -5.53 -0.48 12.84
C ALA A 78 -4.03 -0.16 12.73
N ALA A 79 -3.24 -1.08 12.15
CA ALA A 79 -1.81 -0.87 11.96
C ALA A 79 -1.51 0.30 11.02
N VAL A 80 -2.28 0.44 9.92
CA VAL A 80 -2.14 1.57 8.99
C VAL A 80 -2.52 2.88 9.67
N ALA A 81 -3.62 2.94 10.45
CA ALA A 81 -3.99 4.14 11.21
C ALA A 81 -2.85 4.58 12.14
N ALA A 82 -2.24 3.64 12.88
CA ALA A 82 -1.12 3.93 13.77
C ALA A 82 0.13 4.47 13.07
N VAL A 83 0.36 4.12 11.79
CA VAL A 83 1.46 4.68 10.99
C VAL A 83 1.14 6.09 10.50
N ARG A 84 -0.12 6.37 10.18
CA ARG A 84 -0.57 7.66 9.63
C ARG A 84 -0.69 8.77 10.68
N ASP A 85 -0.92 8.40 11.95
CA ASP A 85 -1.03 9.34 13.07
C ASP A 85 0.34 9.82 13.60
N ARG A 86 1.46 9.45 12.95
CA ARG A 86 2.85 9.78 13.36
C ARG A 86 3.43 10.91 12.51
#